data_AF-A0A819SL72-F1
#
_entry.id   AF-A0A819SL72-F1
#
_cell.length_a   1.000
_cell.length_b   1.000
_cell.length_c   1.000
_cell.angle_alpha   90.00
_cell.angle_beta   90.00
_cell.angle_gamma   90.00
#
_symmetry.space_group_name_H-M   'P 1'
#
loop_
_entity.id
_entity.type
_entity.pdbx_description
1 polymer ?
#
loop_
_entity_poly.entity_id
_entity_poly.type
_entity_poly.pdbx_seq_one_letter_code
_entity_poly.pdbx_strand_id
1 'polypeptide(L)'
;MQANLEMSISFNGLWWIPYESLRAQFNEGFKSFRYIKFKAINNHSNQFFQTLTTLNIWGNEIGDVGAQHLADALQHNTALITLDLDSNSIGDVGAQHLADGLQHNRTLTTLDLRENRIGDVGTQHLAIGLRYNTTLTTLNLSYNRIGNVGAQSLAHGLRYNT
;
A
#
# COMPACT_ATOMS: atom_id res chain seq x y z
N MET A 1 -37.79 36.09 30.86
CA MET A 1 -38.41 35.22 29.85
C MET A 1 -37.93 35.67 28.47
N GLN A 2 -36.97 34.96 27.89
CA GLN A 2 -36.66 34.96 26.47
C GLN A 2 -35.86 33.66 26.21
N ALA A 3 -36.39 32.82 25.31
CA ALA A 3 -35.93 31.47 25.07
C ALA A 3 -34.94 31.42 23.90
N ASN A 4 -33.78 30.80 24.12
CA ASN A 4 -32.89 30.32 23.06
C ASN A 4 -33.45 28.99 22.55
N LEU A 5 -33.81 28.95 21.26
CA LEU A 5 -34.15 27.74 20.52
C LEU A 5 -32.90 27.22 19.82
N GLU A 6 -32.13 26.36 20.50
CA GLU A 6 -31.19 25.48 19.81
C GLU A 6 -31.98 24.34 19.16
N MET A 7 -32.04 24.37 17.83
CA MET A 7 -32.75 23.40 17.02
C MET A 7 -31.89 22.15 16.84
N SER A 8 -32.07 21.15 17.71
CA SER A 8 -31.53 19.81 17.49
C SER A 8 -32.26 19.16 16.31
N ILE A 9 -31.56 18.82 15.23
CA ILE A 9 -32.14 18.02 14.16
C ILE A 9 -31.61 16.59 14.31
N SER A 10 -32.46 15.71 14.84
CA SER A 10 -32.23 14.26 14.81
C SER A 10 -32.56 13.72 13.42
N PHE A 11 -31.58 13.14 12.72
CA PHE A 11 -31.83 12.42 11.47
C PHE A 11 -32.36 11.02 11.76
N ASN A 12 -33.63 10.93 12.13
CA ASN A 12 -34.37 9.67 12.10
C ASN A 12 -35.15 9.60 10.77
N GLY A 13 -34.68 8.78 9.83
CA GLY A 13 -35.55 8.19 8.81
C GLY A 13 -35.60 8.81 7.41
N LEU A 14 -34.51 9.38 6.86
CA LEU A 14 -34.44 9.76 5.45
C LEU A 14 -33.34 8.96 4.73
N TRP A 15 -33.66 7.71 4.40
CA TRP A 15 -32.90 6.94 3.43
C TRP A 15 -33.32 7.41 2.03
N TRP A 16 -32.31 7.83 1.27
CA TRP A 16 -32.34 8.19 -0.17
C TRP A 16 -32.87 9.58 -0.54
N ILE A 17 -31.95 10.55 -0.56
CA ILE A 17 -32.08 11.74 -1.40
C ILE A 17 -30.99 11.67 -2.47
N PRO A 18 -31.31 11.70 -3.78
CA PRO A 18 -30.30 11.70 -4.84
C PRO A 18 -29.37 12.93 -4.75
N TYR A 19 -28.10 12.73 -5.09
CA TYR A 19 -27.02 13.72 -4.97
C TYR A 19 -27.35 15.10 -5.57
N GLU A 20 -28.14 15.14 -6.65
CA GLU A 20 -28.54 16.39 -7.30
C GLU A 20 -29.45 17.27 -6.44
N SER A 21 -30.33 16.68 -5.62
CA SER A 21 -31.24 17.42 -4.74
C SER A 21 -30.52 18.10 -3.57
N LEU A 22 -29.33 17.60 -3.19
CA LEU A 22 -28.48 18.23 -2.17
C LEU A 22 -27.72 19.45 -2.72
N ARG A 23 -27.41 19.45 -4.02
CA ARG A 23 -26.65 20.53 -4.68
C ARG A 23 -27.47 21.83 -4.80
N ALA A 24 -28.79 21.72 -4.92
CA ALA A 24 -29.69 22.87 -5.03
C ALA A 24 -29.83 23.70 -3.74
N GLN A 25 -29.53 23.14 -2.56
CA GLN A 25 -29.63 23.85 -1.27
C GLN A 25 -28.34 24.56 -0.84
N PHE A 26 -27.21 24.34 -1.51
CA PHE A 26 -25.90 24.88 -1.12
C PHE A 26 -25.20 25.64 -2.26
N ASN A 27 -25.98 26.25 -3.16
CA ASN A 27 -25.46 27.22 -4.11
C ASN A 27 -25.38 28.59 -3.42
N GLU A 28 -24.18 28.91 -2.96
CA GLU A 28 -23.54 30.24 -2.84
C GLU A 28 -22.57 30.19 -1.64
N GLY A 29 -21.26 30.20 -1.94
CA GLY A 29 -20.27 30.70 -0.98
C GLY A 29 -19.65 29.73 0.03
N PHE A 30 -18.92 28.70 -0.41
CA PHE A 30 -17.79 28.16 0.37
C PHE A 30 -16.62 27.75 -0.53
N LYS A 31 -15.91 28.73 -1.11
CA LYS A 31 -14.63 28.55 -1.81
C LYS A 31 -13.43 28.27 -0.87
N SER A 32 -13.66 28.08 0.43
CA SER A 32 -12.56 27.88 1.39
C SER A 32 -12.95 26.94 2.52
N PHE A 33 -12.96 25.63 2.28
CA PHE A 33 -12.75 24.61 3.32
C PHE A 33 -12.10 23.38 2.70
N ARG A 34 -10.81 23.53 2.36
CA ARG A 34 -9.94 22.46 1.86
C ARG A 34 -9.58 21.41 2.93
N TYR A 35 -10.32 21.32 4.04
CA TYR A 35 -9.90 20.50 5.20
C TYR A 35 -11.02 19.86 6.05
N ILE A 36 -12.32 20.12 5.79
CA ILE A 36 -13.40 19.62 6.70
C ILE A 36 -14.36 18.61 6.04
N LYS A 37 -14.13 18.20 4.79
CA LYS A 37 -15.06 17.30 4.06
C LYS A 37 -14.56 15.90 3.68
N PHE A 38 -13.51 15.37 4.31
CA PHE A 38 -13.02 14.01 3.99
C PHE A 38 -13.05 12.98 5.11
N LYS A 39 -13.36 13.34 6.37
CA LYS A 39 -13.36 12.38 7.49
C LYS A 39 -14.74 11.80 7.85
N ALA A 40 -15.83 12.40 7.37
CA ALA A 40 -17.21 11.99 7.74
C ALA A 40 -17.91 11.06 6.72
N ILE A 41 -17.29 10.74 5.58
CA ILE A 41 -17.82 9.75 4.60
C ILE A 41 -17.23 8.35 4.83
N ASN A 42 -16.28 8.19 5.76
CA ASN A 42 -15.69 6.88 6.07
C ASN A 42 -16.47 6.10 7.13
N ASN A 43 -17.80 6.21 7.14
CA ASN A 43 -18.65 5.41 8.02
C ASN A 43 -19.16 4.16 7.29
N HIS A 44 -18.53 3.04 7.63
CA HIS A 44 -19.15 1.72 7.81
C HIS A 44 -19.69 0.92 6.62
N SER A 45 -19.22 1.17 5.39
CA SER A 45 -19.49 0.27 4.25
C SER A 45 -18.28 -0.10 3.37
N ASN A 46 -17.05 0.29 3.76
CA ASN A 46 -15.83 -0.24 3.12
C ASN A 46 -15.37 -1.54 3.77
N GLN A 47 -16.25 -2.54 3.84
CA GLN A 47 -15.78 -3.90 3.55
C GLN A 47 -15.75 -4.03 2.03
N PHE A 48 -14.83 -3.31 1.37
CA PHE A 48 -14.37 -3.80 0.08
C PHE A 48 -13.76 -5.16 0.40
N PHE A 49 -14.41 -6.23 -0.04
CA PHE A 49 -13.76 -7.53 -0.11
C PHE A 49 -12.53 -7.33 -1.00
N GLN A 50 -11.39 -7.08 -0.38
CA GLN A 50 -10.11 -7.11 -1.08
C GLN A 50 -9.89 -8.60 -1.37
N THR A 51 -10.35 -9.03 -2.54
CA THR A 51 -10.36 -10.46 -2.94
C THR A 51 -9.09 -10.88 -3.66
N LEU A 52 -8.31 -9.91 -4.16
CA LEU A 52 -7.11 -10.21 -4.93
C LEU A 52 -5.99 -10.66 -4.00
N THR A 53 -5.78 -11.97 -3.94
CA THR A 53 -4.74 -12.61 -3.13
C THR A 53 -3.46 -12.87 -3.91
N THR A 54 -3.54 -12.89 -5.24
CA THR A 54 -2.38 -13.12 -6.11
C THR A 54 -2.39 -12.10 -7.24
N LEU A 55 -1.27 -11.40 -7.42
CA LEU A 55 -1.04 -10.50 -8.54
C LEU A 55 0.19 -11.00 -9.30
N ASN A 56 0.01 -11.41 -10.54
CA ASN A 56 1.09 -11.77 -11.43
C ASN A 56 1.21 -10.76 -12.56
N ILE A 57 2.33 -10.05 -12.59
CA ILE A 57 2.68 -9.04 -13.58
C ILE A 57 4.14 -9.19 -14.01
N TRP A 58 4.63 -10.43 -14.08
CA TRP A 58 5.94 -10.75 -14.64
C TRP A 58 6.12 -10.22 -16.07
N GLY A 59 7.33 -9.78 -16.42
CA GLY A 59 7.67 -9.39 -17.80
C GLY A 59 6.99 -8.11 -18.33
N ASN A 60 6.67 -7.13 -17.48
CA ASN A 60 5.93 -5.91 -17.84
C ASN A 60 6.76 -4.61 -17.80
N GLU A 61 8.09 -4.68 -17.71
CA GLU A 61 8.98 -3.51 -17.67
C GLU A 61 8.61 -2.47 -16.59
N ILE A 62 8.08 -2.92 -15.45
CA ILE A 62 7.60 -2.06 -14.34
C ILE A 62 8.66 -1.05 -13.89
N GLY A 63 9.93 -1.48 -13.82
CA GLY A 63 11.06 -0.66 -13.40
C GLY A 63 10.93 -0.11 -11.98
N ASP A 64 11.81 0.83 -11.63
CA ASP A 64 11.88 1.38 -10.26
C ASP A 64 10.65 2.23 -9.89
N VAL A 65 10.12 3.00 -10.84
CA VAL A 65 8.95 3.85 -10.62
C VAL A 65 7.68 3.03 -10.41
N GLY A 66 7.50 1.96 -11.19
CA GLY A 66 6.36 1.06 -10.98
C GLY A 66 6.50 0.30 -9.66
N ALA A 67 7.71 -0.13 -9.28
CA ALA A 67 7.98 -0.74 -7.99
C ALA A 67 7.67 0.20 -6.81
N GLN A 68 7.93 1.51 -6.96
CA GLN A 68 7.52 2.53 -5.98
C GLN A 68 6.00 2.55 -5.80
N HIS A 69 5.23 2.62 -6.88
CA HIS A 69 3.77 2.64 -6.80
C HIS A 69 3.19 1.35 -6.20
N LEU A 70 3.80 0.20 -6.51
CA LEU A 70 3.44 -1.08 -5.90
C LEU A 70 3.75 -1.10 -4.40
N ALA A 71 4.89 -0.56 -3.99
CA ALA A 71 5.26 -0.45 -2.58
C ALA A 71 4.27 0.43 -1.80
N ASP A 72 3.91 1.60 -2.35
CA ASP A 72 2.92 2.49 -1.74
C ASP A 72 1.56 1.79 -1.58
N ALA A 73 1.13 1.03 -2.59
CA ALA A 73 -0.09 0.23 -2.52
C ALA A 73 -0.01 -0.89 -1.47
N LEU A 74 1.14 -1.57 -1.36
CA LEU A 74 1.37 -2.65 -0.40
C LEU A 74 1.26 -2.19 1.06
N GLN A 75 1.61 -0.93 1.37
CA GLN A 75 1.50 -0.39 2.74
C GLN A 75 0.05 -0.40 3.27
N HIS A 76 -0.93 -0.36 2.38
CA HIS A 76 -2.36 -0.30 2.73
C HIS A 76 -3.13 -1.56 2.33
N ASN A 77 -2.53 -2.43 1.52
CA ASN A 77 -3.18 -3.66 1.08
C ASN A 77 -3.19 -4.70 2.21
N THR A 78 -4.36 -5.28 2.48
CA THR A 78 -4.55 -6.27 3.55
C THR A 78 -5.10 -7.59 3.02
N ALA A 79 -4.90 -7.90 1.73
CA ALA A 79 -5.40 -9.13 1.12
C ALA A 79 -4.40 -9.85 0.22
N LEU A 80 -3.45 -9.13 -0.37
CA LEU A 80 -2.48 -9.69 -1.28
C LEU A 80 -1.53 -10.59 -0.50
N ILE A 81 -1.42 -11.83 -0.96
CA ILE A 81 -0.60 -12.90 -0.38
C ILE A 81 0.61 -13.16 -1.26
N THR A 82 0.43 -13.15 -2.59
CA THR A 82 1.50 -13.40 -3.57
C THR A 82 1.60 -12.26 -4.57
N LEU A 83 2.83 -11.76 -4.75
CA LEU A 83 3.17 -10.76 -5.75
C LEU A 83 4.33 -11.28 -6.60
N ASP A 84 4.08 -11.45 -7.90
CA ASP A 84 5.07 -11.88 -8.88
C ASP A 84 5.51 -10.71 -9.76
N LEU A 85 6.77 -10.32 -9.60
CA LEU A 85 7.47 -9.24 -10.31
C LEU A 85 8.68 -9.76 -11.08
N ASP A 86 8.70 -11.04 -11.48
CA ASP A 86 9.77 -11.62 -12.28
C ASP A 86 10.01 -10.83 -13.59
N SER A 87 11.26 -10.74 -14.03
CA SER A 87 11.67 -10.10 -15.30
C SER A 87 11.15 -8.67 -15.53
N ASN A 88 11.14 -7.79 -14.52
CA ASN A 88 10.54 -6.44 -14.60
C ASN A 88 11.52 -5.26 -14.63
N SER A 89 12.82 -5.51 -14.79
CA SER A 89 13.87 -4.48 -14.80
C SER A 89 13.93 -3.60 -13.54
N ILE A 90 13.47 -4.11 -12.40
CA ILE A 90 13.56 -3.45 -11.09
C ILE A 90 15.04 -3.41 -10.66
N GLY A 91 15.55 -2.24 -10.35
CA GLY A 91 16.91 -2.01 -9.85
C GLY A 91 16.95 -1.83 -8.33
N ASP A 92 18.07 -1.31 -7.85
CA ASP A 92 18.30 -1.09 -6.42
C ASP A 92 17.31 -0.09 -5.79
N VAL A 93 16.90 0.94 -6.55
CA VAL A 93 15.95 1.95 -6.08
C VAL A 93 14.54 1.37 -5.94
N GLY A 94 14.09 0.59 -6.92
CA GLY A 94 12.81 -0.11 -6.81
C GLY A 94 12.80 -1.15 -5.68
N ALA A 95 13.90 -1.87 -5.49
CA ALA A 95 14.05 -2.79 -4.36
C ALA A 95 14.00 -2.08 -2.99
N GLN A 96 14.57 -0.87 -2.89
CA GLN A 96 14.43 -0.03 -1.70
C GLN A 96 12.96 0.29 -1.41
N HIS A 97 12.22 0.77 -2.42
CA HIS A 97 10.81 1.08 -2.23
C HIS A 97 10.00 -0.15 -1.81
N LEU A 98 10.22 -1.30 -2.46
CA LEU A 98 9.57 -2.55 -2.08
C LEU A 98 9.91 -2.95 -0.64
N ALA A 99 11.16 -2.77 -0.20
CA ALA A 99 11.55 -3.01 1.18
C ALA A 99 10.78 -2.10 2.16
N ASP A 100 10.62 -0.82 1.86
CA ASP A 100 9.85 0.12 2.68
C ASP A 100 8.36 -0.26 2.74
N GLY A 101 7.79 -0.71 1.62
CA GLY A 101 6.43 -1.25 1.56
C GLY A 101 6.25 -2.50 2.43
N LEU A 102 7.21 -3.44 2.36
CA LEU A 102 7.23 -4.66 3.16
C LEU A 102 7.30 -4.39 4.66
N GLN A 103 7.98 -3.33 5.11
CA GLN A 103 8.03 -2.98 6.53
C GLN A 103 6.64 -2.71 7.13
N HIS A 104 5.65 -2.34 6.31
CA HIS A 104 4.30 -2.01 6.74
C HIS A 104 3.27 -3.08 6.38
N ASN A 105 3.49 -3.82 5.30
CA ASN A 105 2.58 -4.89 4.89
C ASN A 105 2.63 -6.08 5.87
N ARG A 106 1.46 -6.64 6.19
CA ARG A 106 1.29 -7.77 7.13
C ARG A 106 0.49 -8.93 6.54
N THR A 107 0.45 -9.04 5.21
CA THR A 107 -0.35 -10.08 4.52
C THR A 107 0.43 -10.81 3.44
N LEU A 108 1.35 -10.12 2.77
CA LEU A 108 2.16 -10.72 1.72
C LEU A 108 3.06 -11.79 2.33
N THR A 109 2.97 -12.99 1.78
CA THR A 109 3.78 -14.15 2.16
C THR A 109 4.81 -14.50 1.11
N THR A 110 4.54 -14.16 -0.16
CA THR A 110 5.37 -14.51 -1.30
C THR A 110 5.65 -13.30 -2.16
N LEU A 111 6.93 -13.00 -2.36
CA LEU A 111 7.40 -11.98 -3.29
C LEU A 111 8.43 -12.60 -4.24
N ASP A 112 8.11 -12.61 -5.52
CA ASP A 112 9.03 -13.04 -6.57
C ASP A 112 9.66 -11.83 -7.27
N LEU A 113 10.98 -11.71 -7.17
CA LEU A 113 11.81 -10.66 -7.78
C LEU A 113 12.87 -11.26 -8.69
N ARG A 114 12.66 -12.46 -9.22
CA ARG A 114 13.58 -13.09 -10.16
C ARG A 114 13.87 -12.21 -11.37
N GLU A 115 15.03 -12.45 -11.98
CA GLU A 115 15.42 -11.90 -13.28
C GLU A 115 15.29 -10.36 -13.40
N ASN A 116 15.53 -9.67 -12.28
CA ASN A 116 15.57 -8.21 -12.20
C ASN A 116 17.02 -7.70 -12.20
N ARG A 117 17.21 -6.42 -11.92
CA ARG A 117 18.52 -5.74 -11.94
C ARG A 117 19.00 -5.38 -10.52
N ILE A 118 18.49 -6.07 -9.51
CA ILE A 118 18.80 -5.81 -8.09
C ILE A 118 20.24 -6.22 -7.82
N GLY A 119 21.02 -5.30 -7.27
CA GLY A 119 22.40 -5.50 -6.85
C GLY A 119 22.54 -5.56 -5.33
N ASP A 120 23.76 -5.37 -4.86
CA ASP A 120 24.09 -5.40 -3.43
C ASP A 120 23.36 -4.33 -2.62
N VAL A 121 23.18 -3.14 -3.20
CA VAL A 121 22.50 -2.01 -2.53
C VAL A 121 21.02 -2.29 -2.33
N GLY A 122 20.30 -2.74 -3.38
CA GLY A 122 18.89 -3.10 -3.26
C GLY A 122 18.69 -4.28 -2.32
N THR A 123 19.60 -5.25 -2.37
CA THR A 123 19.60 -6.40 -1.45
C THR A 123 19.79 -5.98 0.01
N GLN A 124 20.63 -4.99 0.30
CA GLN A 124 20.78 -4.44 1.64
C GLN A 124 19.48 -3.82 2.15
N HIS A 125 18.75 -3.07 1.32
CA HIS A 125 17.45 -2.52 1.70
C HIS A 125 16.42 -3.61 1.96
N LEU A 126 16.32 -4.62 1.08
CA LEU A 126 15.46 -5.79 1.28
C LEU A 126 15.79 -6.50 2.60
N ALA A 127 17.08 -6.71 2.90
CA ALA A 127 17.51 -7.30 4.16
C ALA A 127 17.07 -6.49 5.38
N ILE A 128 17.08 -5.15 5.31
CA ILE A 128 16.56 -4.28 6.37
C ILE A 128 15.04 -4.42 6.48
N GLY A 129 14.31 -4.39 5.36
CA GLY A 129 12.85 -4.54 5.35
C GLY A 129 12.38 -5.87 5.96
N LEU A 130 13.08 -6.97 5.67
CA LEU A 130 12.82 -8.29 6.23
C LEU A 130 12.93 -8.34 7.76
N ARG A 131 13.72 -7.47 8.39
CA ARG A 131 13.83 -7.44 9.87
C ARG A 131 12.54 -6.98 10.54
N TYR A 132 11.69 -6.25 9.82
CA TYR A 132 10.45 -5.69 10.34
C TYR A 132 9.20 -6.38 9.78
N ASN A 133 9.36 -7.14 8.69
CA ASN A 133 8.28 -7.93 8.13
C ASN A 133 8.28 -9.34 8.72
N THR A 134 7.16 -9.74 9.33
CA THR A 134 7.00 -11.04 9.99
C THR A 134 6.04 -11.97 9.23
N THR A 135 5.64 -11.63 8.01
CA THR A 135 4.64 -12.39 7.23
C THR A 135 5.20 -12.96 5.94
N LEU A 136 6.23 -12.35 5.37
CA LEU A 136 6.90 -12.81 4.17
C LEU A 136 7.70 -14.06 4.49
N THR A 137 7.29 -15.18 3.91
CA THR A 137 7.93 -16.50 4.10
C THR A 137 8.75 -16.91 2.88
N THR A 138 8.47 -16.32 1.71
CA THR A 138 9.15 -16.63 0.45
C THR A 138 9.56 -15.33 -0.24
N LEU A 139 10.87 -15.15 -0.40
CA LEU A 139 11.47 -14.10 -1.22
C LEU A 139 12.39 -14.74 -2.26
N ASN A 140 12.06 -14.59 -3.54
CA ASN A 140 12.89 -15.12 -4.63
C ASN A 140 13.70 -14.02 -5.30
N LEU A 141 15.03 -14.14 -5.24
CA LEU A 141 15.98 -13.17 -5.82
C LEU A 141 16.87 -13.80 -6.89
N SER A 142 16.52 -14.98 -7.41
CA SER A 142 17.34 -15.67 -8.41
C SER A 142 17.52 -14.82 -9.66
N TYR A 143 18.65 -14.98 -10.36
CA TYR A 143 18.96 -14.21 -11.59
C TYR A 143 19.01 -12.68 -11.42
N ASN A 144 19.33 -12.19 -10.22
CA ASN A 144 19.71 -10.80 -9.97
C ASN A 144 21.26 -10.64 -9.95
N ARG A 145 21.74 -9.43 -9.67
CA ARG A 145 23.17 -9.07 -9.66
C ARG A 145 23.73 -9.02 -8.24
N ILE A 146 23.35 -9.98 -7.42
CA ILE A 146 23.71 -10.04 -5.99
C ILE A 146 25.13 -10.61 -5.85
N GLY A 147 26.04 -9.81 -5.30
CA GLY A 147 27.40 -10.18 -4.97
C GLY A 147 27.56 -10.54 -3.49
N ASN A 148 28.82 -10.63 -3.05
CA ASN A 148 29.16 -11.03 -1.68
C ASN A 148 28.60 -10.06 -0.63
N VAL A 149 28.53 -8.75 -0.94
CA VAL A 149 28.03 -7.74 0.01
C VAL A 149 26.52 -7.87 0.19
N GLY A 150 25.77 -8.09 -0.89
CA GLY A 150 24.34 -8.37 -0.82
C GLY A 150 24.05 -9.67 -0.08
N ALA A 151 24.79 -10.75 -0.37
CA ALA A 151 24.66 -12.01 0.35
C ALA A 151 24.93 -11.87 1.85
N GLN A 152 25.98 -11.12 2.24
CA GLN A 152 26.28 -10.83 3.64
C GLN A 152 25.15 -10.01 4.32
N SER A 153 24.56 -9.06 3.59
CA SER A 153 23.45 -8.25 4.08
C SER A 153 22.20 -9.09 4.33
N LEU A 154 21.84 -9.99 3.41
CA LEU A 154 20.76 -10.96 3.60
C LEU A 154 21.02 -11.86 4.81
N ALA A 155 22.22 -12.42 4.90
CA ALA A 155 22.59 -13.26 6.04
C ALA A 155 22.45 -12.51 7.37
N HIS A 156 22.80 -11.22 7.41
CA HIS A 156 22.59 -10.40 8.60
C HIS A 156 21.11 -10.13 8.88
N GLY A 157 20.32 -9.75 7.87
CA GLY A 157 18.89 -9.48 8.00
C GLY A 157 18.11 -10.69 8.51
N LEU A 158 18.40 -11.88 7.97
CA LEU A 158 17.77 -13.14 8.35
C LEU A 158 17.98 -13.52 9.82
N ARG A 159 19.05 -13.05 10.49
CA ARG A 159 19.25 -13.32 11.92
C ARG A 159 18.22 -12.64 12.82
N TYR A 160 17.54 -11.63 12.30
CA TYR A 160 16.53 -10.85 13.02
C TYR A 160 15.13 -10.99 12.42
N ASN A 161 14.96 -11.75 11.35
CA ASN A 161 13.65 -12.09 10.80
C ASN A 161 13.06 -13.24 11.64
N THR A 162 11.97 -12.96 12.36
CA THR A 162 11.35 -13.87 13.35
C THR A 162 9.85 -13.98 13.14
#